data_AF-A0A1B6IM26-F1
#
_entry.id   AF-A0A1B6IM26-F1
#
_cell.length_a   1.000
_cell.length_b   1.000
_cell.length_c   1.000
_cell.angle_alpha   90.00
_cell.angle_beta   90.00
_cell.angle_gamma   90.00
#
_symmetry.space_group_name_H-M   'P 1'
#
loop_
_entity.id
_entity.type
_entity.pdbx_description
1 polymer ?
#
loop_
_entity_poly.entity_id
_entity_poly.type
_entity_poly.pdbx_seq_one_letter_code
_entity_poly.pdbx_strand_id
1 'polypeptide(L)'
;PTSLLDREYLPEPTPDSTTSDIVIDHEDRTDSIVSSGIQDMSSALRRAVKRSISEPEDGIDETEGESGVNEEDSAPDNQSILRQLEENEKISHMFRCARIQGLDTVEGLLLFGKEHLYVIDGFTLLKTREIRDIESLPPDCHEPILPASGAPRQTNTKKHCSKFAYDDIREVHKRRYLLQPMALEVFSGDGRNYLLAFPRKVRNKVYQRFMAFATGIADSAQQSVAGQKRTANVEQGAGLLSNLIGETSVTQRWVRGEISNFQYLMHLNTLAGRSYNDLMQYPVFPWILADYDSDQLDLSHPSTFRDFSKPMGAQSPERLDQFKKRYKEWDDPHGETPPYHYGTHYSSAMIVCSYLVRMEPFTQHFLRLQGGHFDLADRMFNSVREAWLSASRHNMADVKELIPEFFYLPEFL
;
A
#
# COMPACT_ATOMS: atom_id res chain seq x y z
N PRO A 1 35.15 -26.62 65.25
CA PRO A 1 34.41 -27.49 64.32
C PRO A 1 34.77 -27.11 62.87
N THR A 2 36.03 -27.30 62.46
CA THR A 2 36.56 -28.48 61.72
C THR A 2 35.84 -28.72 60.39
N SER A 3 36.47 -28.76 59.23
CA SER A 3 37.88 -28.58 58.83
C SER A 3 37.94 -28.74 57.29
N LEU A 4 38.58 -27.83 56.55
CA LEU A 4 39.95 -27.93 55.97
C LEU A 4 39.99 -28.72 54.64
N LEU A 5 40.38 -28.07 53.52
CA LEU A 5 41.74 -28.00 52.88
C LEU A 5 41.92 -29.12 51.83
N ASP A 6 42.62 -28.99 50.70
CA ASP A 6 43.95 -28.43 50.39
C ASP A 6 44.01 -27.89 48.93
N ARG A 7 44.71 -26.78 48.55
CA ARG A 7 46.17 -26.48 48.42
C ARG A 7 46.81 -27.16 47.17
N GLU A 8 47.59 -26.56 46.24
CA GLU A 8 48.77 -25.64 46.21
C GLU A 8 48.89 -25.01 44.77
N TYR A 9 49.29 -23.75 44.49
CA TYR A 9 50.59 -23.02 44.52
C TYR A 9 51.74 -23.49 43.57
N LEU A 10 51.89 -22.79 42.42
CA LEU A 10 53.08 -22.28 41.63
C LEU A 10 54.38 -23.13 41.48
N PRO A 11 55.27 -22.95 40.44
CA PRO A 11 55.62 -21.70 39.72
C PRO A 11 55.96 -21.79 38.20
N GLU A 12 56.25 -20.62 37.58
CA GLU A 12 56.88 -20.45 36.26
C GLU A 12 58.30 -21.06 36.17
N PRO A 13 58.82 -21.24 34.93
CA PRO A 13 59.98 -20.42 34.56
C PRO A 13 59.99 -19.94 33.09
N THR A 14 60.40 -18.70 32.89
CA THR A 14 61.18 -18.25 31.71
C THR A 14 62.67 -18.57 31.95
N PRO A 15 63.53 -18.78 30.92
CA PRO A 15 64.24 -17.64 30.33
C PRO A 15 64.69 -17.77 28.85
N ASP A 16 64.96 -16.59 28.25
CA ASP A 16 66.05 -16.22 27.31
C ASP A 16 66.28 -17.00 25.99
N SER A 17 66.77 -16.41 24.89
CA SER A 17 66.98 -15.05 24.35
C SER A 17 67.60 -15.24 22.94
N THR A 18 67.60 -14.19 22.09
CA THR A 18 68.40 -14.01 20.84
C THR A 18 68.02 -14.88 19.62
N THR A 19 67.93 -14.45 18.34
CA THR A 19 68.34 -13.24 17.58
C THR A 19 67.74 -13.31 16.16
N SER A 20 67.56 -12.12 15.54
CA SER A 20 67.59 -11.77 14.10
C SER A 20 66.52 -12.26 13.09
N ASP A 21 65.77 -11.27 12.58
CA ASP A 21 65.36 -10.96 11.20
C ASP A 21 64.97 -12.08 10.22
N ILE A 22 63.75 -11.96 9.65
CA ILE A 22 63.48 -11.81 8.20
C ILE A 22 61.99 -11.44 8.01
N VAL A 23 61.78 -10.33 7.31
CA VAL A 23 60.51 -9.85 6.74
C VAL A 23 60.06 -10.80 5.62
N ILE A 24 58.76 -11.12 5.52
CA ILE A 24 57.97 -11.19 4.27
C ILE A 24 56.46 -11.19 4.62
N ASP A 25 55.74 -10.31 3.93
CA ASP A 25 54.29 -10.08 3.87
C ASP A 25 53.40 -11.33 3.84
N HIS A 26 52.23 -11.23 4.49
CA HIS A 26 50.96 -11.72 3.94
C HIS A 26 49.75 -11.19 4.76
N GLU A 27 49.33 -9.96 4.47
CA GLU A 27 47.91 -9.59 4.55
C GLU A 27 47.24 -10.01 3.21
N ASP A 28 46.22 -10.88 3.29
CA ASP A 28 45.00 -10.87 2.44
C ASP A 28 44.30 -12.24 2.48
N ARG A 29 43.32 -12.41 3.38
CA ARG A 29 42.36 -13.53 3.28
C ARG A 29 40.92 -13.19 3.70
N THR A 30 40.56 -11.92 3.85
CA THR A 30 39.19 -11.52 4.22
C THR A 30 38.36 -10.95 3.05
N ASP A 31 38.98 -10.52 1.95
CA ASP A 31 38.25 -9.90 0.83
C ASP A 31 37.73 -10.90 -0.23
N SER A 32 38.29 -12.11 -0.30
CA SER A 32 37.88 -13.10 -1.31
C SER A 32 36.53 -13.76 -1.01
N ILE A 33 36.15 -13.89 0.26
CA ILE A 33 34.89 -14.52 0.66
C ILE A 33 33.72 -13.57 0.41
N VAL A 34 33.87 -12.28 0.74
CA VAL A 34 32.86 -11.24 0.51
C VAL A 34 32.66 -11.00 -1.00
N SER A 35 33.75 -10.95 -1.77
CA SER A 35 33.72 -10.85 -3.24
C SER A 35 32.99 -12.04 -3.89
N SER A 36 33.27 -13.26 -3.43
CA SER A 36 32.63 -14.47 -3.97
C SER A 36 31.13 -14.54 -3.67
N GLY A 37 30.70 -14.12 -2.47
CA GLY A 37 29.30 -14.04 -2.09
C GLY A 37 28.52 -13.01 -2.92
N ILE A 38 29.10 -11.83 -3.16
CA ILE A 38 28.51 -10.79 -4.01
C ILE A 38 28.40 -11.25 -5.47
N GLN A 39 29.40 -11.98 -5.98
CA GLN A 39 29.35 -12.56 -7.33
C GLN A 39 28.27 -13.64 -7.49
N ASP A 40 28.11 -14.57 -6.52
CA ASP A 40 27.03 -15.57 -6.58
C ASP A 40 25.64 -14.90 -6.50
N MET A 41 25.47 -13.90 -5.64
CA MET A 41 24.24 -13.11 -5.54
C MET A 41 23.96 -12.30 -6.81
N SER A 42 24.98 -11.69 -7.43
CA SER A 42 24.85 -11.01 -8.72
C SER A 42 24.39 -11.99 -9.82
N SER A 43 24.93 -13.22 -9.82
CA SER A 43 24.51 -14.27 -10.75
C SER A 43 23.06 -14.73 -10.53
N ALA A 44 22.61 -14.77 -9.27
CA ALA A 44 21.24 -15.11 -8.89
C ALA A 44 20.26 -13.99 -9.30
N LEU A 45 20.63 -12.73 -9.09
CA LEU A 45 19.87 -11.57 -9.52
C LEU A 45 19.74 -11.54 -11.05
N ARG A 46 20.84 -11.77 -11.79
CA ARG A 46 20.80 -11.95 -13.26
C ARG A 46 19.88 -13.10 -13.69
N ARG A 47 19.85 -14.21 -12.95
CA ARG A 47 18.93 -15.34 -13.22
C ARG A 47 17.47 -14.98 -12.94
N ALA A 48 17.18 -14.26 -11.86
CA ALA A 48 15.84 -13.78 -11.54
C ALA A 48 15.32 -12.82 -12.62
N VAL A 49 16.17 -11.92 -13.10
CA VAL A 49 15.86 -11.05 -14.23
C VAL A 49 15.58 -11.83 -15.52
N LYS A 50 16.31 -12.92 -15.79
CA LYS A 50 16.01 -13.77 -16.95
C LYS A 50 14.63 -14.46 -16.83
N ARG A 51 14.22 -14.85 -15.61
CA ARG A 51 12.94 -15.53 -15.33
C ARG A 51 11.73 -14.61 -15.33
N SER A 52 11.89 -13.32 -15.01
CA SER A 52 10.76 -12.37 -15.00
C SER A 52 10.14 -12.14 -16.39
N ILE A 53 10.87 -12.47 -17.46
CA ILE A 53 10.44 -12.28 -18.86
C ILE A 53 10.19 -13.63 -19.59
N SER A 54 10.65 -14.77 -19.08
CA SER A 54 10.63 -16.06 -19.81
C SER A 54 9.27 -16.78 -19.86
N GLU A 55 8.15 -16.11 -19.61
CA GLU A 55 6.81 -16.65 -19.89
C GLU A 55 6.15 -15.73 -20.92
N PRO A 56 5.74 -16.27 -22.08
CA PRO A 56 5.64 -15.51 -23.33
C PRO A 56 4.68 -14.34 -23.18
N GLU A 57 5.17 -13.14 -23.51
CA GLU A 57 4.32 -12.10 -24.05
C GLU A 57 4.10 -12.43 -25.52
N ASP A 58 2.84 -12.61 -25.91
CA ASP A 58 2.46 -12.84 -27.31
C ASP A 58 2.96 -11.69 -28.21
N GLY A 59 3.77 -12.07 -29.20
CA GLY A 59 3.88 -11.43 -30.51
C GLY A 59 4.48 -10.03 -30.55
N ILE A 60 5.81 -9.93 -30.61
CA ILE A 60 6.49 -8.81 -31.26
C ILE A 60 7.63 -9.36 -32.12
N ASP A 61 7.59 -8.99 -33.40
CA ASP A 61 8.49 -9.34 -34.49
C ASP A 61 9.95 -9.01 -34.13
N GLU A 62 10.83 -9.99 -34.22
CA GLU A 62 12.28 -9.79 -34.09
C GLU A 62 12.80 -9.07 -35.33
N THR A 63 12.98 -7.74 -35.22
CA THR A 63 13.83 -6.99 -36.15
C THR A 63 15.10 -6.60 -35.42
N GLU A 64 16.17 -7.34 -35.70
CA GLU A 64 17.54 -7.00 -35.30
C GLU A 64 17.95 -5.70 -36.00
N GLY A 65 18.01 -4.62 -35.24
CA GLY A 65 18.62 -3.35 -35.65
C GLY A 65 19.85 -3.08 -34.80
N GLU A 66 21.03 -3.39 -35.34
CA GLU A 66 22.30 -2.91 -34.79
C GLU A 66 22.31 -1.38 -34.82
N SER A 67 22.38 -0.76 -33.64
CA SER A 67 22.81 0.63 -33.52
C SER A 67 23.86 0.73 -32.43
N GLY A 68 25.10 0.99 -32.85
CA GLY A 68 26.22 1.26 -31.97
C GLY A 68 26.06 2.61 -31.29
N VAL A 69 26.05 2.60 -29.96
CA VAL A 69 26.22 3.79 -29.13
C VAL A 69 27.27 3.44 -28.07
N ASN A 70 28.25 4.34 -27.92
CA ASN A 70 29.43 4.19 -27.08
C ASN A 70 29.09 3.77 -25.64
N GLU A 71 29.66 2.64 -25.22
CA GLU A 71 29.69 2.14 -23.84
C GLU A 71 30.70 2.96 -23.03
N GLU A 72 30.23 3.99 -22.32
CA GLU A 72 30.90 4.43 -21.09
C GLU A 72 30.16 3.79 -19.91
N ASP A 73 30.89 2.89 -19.24
CA ASP A 73 30.50 2.07 -18.08
C ASP A 73 29.75 2.86 -16.99
N SER A 74 28.42 2.71 -16.92
CA SER A 74 27.69 2.78 -15.65
C SER A 74 27.45 1.34 -15.19
N ALA A 75 28.28 0.84 -14.27
CA ALA A 75 28.07 -0.48 -13.69
C ALA A 75 26.61 -0.60 -13.20
N PRO A 76 25.89 -1.69 -13.49
CA PRO A 76 24.48 -1.80 -13.13
C PRO A 76 24.31 -1.68 -11.61
N ASP A 77 23.23 -1.02 -11.18
CA ASP A 77 22.93 -0.70 -9.76
C ASP A 77 22.61 -1.94 -8.89
N ASN A 78 22.93 -3.12 -9.41
CA ASN A 78 22.83 -4.41 -8.75
C ASN A 78 23.51 -4.40 -7.37
N GLN A 79 24.68 -3.77 -7.22
CA GLN A 79 25.37 -3.71 -5.93
C GLN A 79 24.56 -2.94 -4.87
N SER A 80 23.89 -1.86 -5.27
CA SER A 80 23.06 -1.03 -4.39
C SER A 80 21.84 -1.81 -3.87
N ILE A 81 21.28 -2.71 -4.69
CA ILE A 81 20.19 -3.61 -4.27
C ILE A 81 20.71 -4.73 -3.38
N LEU A 82 21.83 -5.36 -3.75
CA LEU A 82 22.39 -6.48 -2.98
C LEU A 82 22.74 -6.08 -1.53
N ARG A 83 23.18 -4.84 -1.30
CA ARG A 83 23.43 -4.30 0.04
C ARG A 83 22.18 -4.17 0.91
N GLN A 84 20.98 -4.22 0.32
CA GLN A 84 19.70 -4.11 1.02
C GLN A 84 19.07 -5.47 1.34
N LEU A 85 19.65 -6.56 0.84
CA LEU A 85 19.17 -7.93 1.07
C LEU A 85 19.88 -8.54 2.28
N GLU A 86 19.20 -9.47 2.96
CA GLU A 86 19.82 -10.27 4.01
C GLU A 86 20.95 -11.16 3.45
N GLU A 87 21.87 -11.54 4.33
CA GLU A 87 22.96 -12.45 3.98
C GLU A 87 22.41 -13.79 3.47
N ASN A 88 22.95 -14.27 2.35
CA ASN A 88 22.53 -15.50 1.66
C ASN A 88 21.13 -15.46 1.01
N GLU A 89 20.48 -14.30 0.96
CA GLU A 89 19.23 -14.17 0.24
C GLU A 89 19.42 -14.42 -1.26
N LYS A 90 18.66 -15.35 -1.82
CA LYS A 90 18.69 -15.67 -3.25
C LYS A 90 17.39 -15.23 -3.91
N ILE A 91 17.47 -14.16 -4.71
CA ILE A 91 16.32 -13.66 -5.45
C ILE A 91 15.93 -14.67 -6.53
N SER A 92 14.66 -15.07 -6.54
CA SER A 92 14.08 -16.04 -7.45
C SER A 92 13.25 -15.39 -8.54
N HIS A 93 12.50 -14.33 -8.20
CA HIS A 93 11.63 -13.58 -9.08
C HIS A 93 11.70 -12.09 -8.77
N MET A 94 11.44 -11.27 -9.78
CA MET A 94 11.49 -9.82 -9.70
C MET A 94 10.39 -9.23 -10.57
N PHE A 95 9.69 -8.23 -10.03
CA PHE A 95 8.64 -7.51 -10.74
C PHE A 95 8.79 -6.02 -10.52
N ARG A 96 8.56 -5.23 -11.56
CA ARG A 96 8.36 -3.78 -11.41
C ARG A 96 7.04 -3.55 -10.67
N CYS A 97 7.04 -2.64 -9.72
CA CYS A 97 5.84 -2.22 -9.01
C CYS A 97 5.88 -0.72 -8.67
N ALA A 98 4.72 -0.13 -8.42
CA ALA A 98 4.60 1.19 -7.81
C ALA A 98 3.91 1.03 -6.46
N ARG A 99 4.55 1.52 -5.40
CA ARG A 99 3.98 1.57 -4.06
C ARG A 99 3.12 2.81 -3.92
N ILE A 100 1.90 2.63 -3.43
CA ILE A 100 0.93 3.71 -3.22
C ILE A 100 0.86 3.99 -1.71
N GLN A 101 0.99 5.26 -1.33
CA GLN A 101 0.87 5.72 0.05
C GLN A 101 0.28 7.13 0.09
N GLY A 102 -0.96 7.23 0.53
CA GLY A 102 -1.68 8.50 0.57
C GLY A 102 -1.97 9.02 -0.85
N LEU A 103 -1.33 10.13 -1.19
CA LEU A 103 -1.30 10.71 -2.55
C LEU A 103 -0.03 10.37 -3.32
N ASP A 104 0.96 9.78 -2.64
CA ASP A 104 2.28 9.53 -3.19
C ASP A 104 2.34 8.17 -3.86
N THR A 105 2.99 8.12 -5.02
CA THR A 105 3.28 6.88 -5.74
C THR A 105 4.78 6.81 -6.00
N VAL A 106 5.41 5.75 -5.54
CA VAL A 106 6.86 5.54 -5.67
C VAL A 106 7.11 4.28 -6.47
N GLU A 107 7.78 4.40 -7.62
CA GLU A 107 8.15 3.24 -8.43
C GLU A 107 9.35 2.50 -7.82
N GLY A 108 9.37 1.19 -8.04
CA GLY A 108 10.35 0.31 -7.42
C GLY A 108 10.29 -1.12 -7.95
N LEU A 109 10.97 -2.00 -7.22
CA LEU A 109 11.05 -3.42 -7.51
C LEU A 109 10.48 -4.24 -6.35
N LEU A 110 9.68 -5.24 -6.69
CA LEU A 110 9.24 -6.31 -5.81
C LEU A 110 10.11 -7.55 -6.06
N LEU A 111 10.85 -7.98 -5.05
CA LEU A 111 11.76 -9.11 -5.11
C LEU A 111 11.27 -10.26 -4.24
N PHE A 112 11.20 -11.46 -4.81
CA PHE A 112 10.93 -12.69 -4.08
C PHE A 112 12.26 -13.40 -3.79
N GLY A 113 12.73 -13.27 -2.56
CA GLY A 113 13.88 -14.00 -2.04
C GLY A 113 13.54 -15.44 -1.68
N LYS A 114 14.50 -16.09 -1.03
CA LYS A 114 14.37 -17.45 -0.51
C LYS A 114 13.52 -17.47 0.76
N GLU A 115 13.79 -16.55 1.70
CA GLU A 115 13.12 -16.48 3.00
C GLU A 115 12.29 -15.19 3.13
N HIS A 116 12.66 -14.14 2.39
CA HIS A 116 12.03 -12.83 2.50
C HIS A 116 11.55 -12.28 1.15
N LEU A 117 10.56 -11.40 1.24
CA LEU A 117 10.10 -10.51 0.18
C LEU A 117 10.64 -9.11 0.42
N TYR A 118 11.04 -8.42 -0.65
CA TYR A 118 11.54 -7.05 -0.58
C TYR A 118 10.75 -6.12 -1.53
N VAL A 119 10.42 -4.92 -1.06
CA VAL A 119 9.90 -3.82 -1.88
C VAL A 119 10.92 -2.70 -1.81
N ILE A 120 11.58 -2.41 -2.93
CA ILE A 120 12.69 -1.45 -3.00
C ILE A 120 12.30 -0.29 -3.93
N ASP A 121 12.21 0.90 -3.37
CA ASP A 121 11.86 2.12 -4.10
C ASP A 121 13.04 2.66 -4.94
N GLY A 122 12.71 3.39 -6.01
CA GLY A 122 13.66 4.18 -6.80
C GLY A 122 14.44 3.40 -7.85
N PHE A 123 14.13 2.12 -8.04
CA PHE A 123 14.75 1.27 -9.06
C PHE A 123 13.73 0.73 -10.05
N THR A 124 14.19 0.50 -11.27
CA THR A 124 13.38 -0.10 -12.33
C THR A 124 14.16 -1.18 -13.06
N LEU A 125 13.43 -2.00 -13.82
CA LEU A 125 13.99 -3.04 -14.66
C LEU A 125 13.78 -2.68 -16.13
N LEU A 126 14.87 -2.42 -16.86
CA LEU A 126 14.84 -2.08 -18.28
C LEU A 126 14.54 -3.31 -19.15
N LYS A 127 14.13 -3.08 -20.40
CA LYS A 127 13.96 -4.13 -21.42
C LYS A 127 15.26 -4.90 -21.67
N THR A 128 16.40 -4.22 -21.54
CA THR A 128 17.76 -4.79 -21.62
C THR A 128 18.11 -5.71 -20.46
N ARG A 129 17.20 -5.92 -19.49
CA ARG A 129 17.41 -6.76 -18.30
C ARG A 129 18.42 -6.18 -17.31
N GLU A 130 18.54 -4.87 -17.29
CA GLU A 130 19.37 -4.15 -16.33
C GLU A 130 18.52 -3.46 -15.28
N ILE A 131 18.97 -3.56 -14.04
CA ILE A 131 18.40 -2.80 -12.95
C ILE A 131 19.10 -1.45 -12.89
N ARG A 132 18.30 -0.40 -12.89
CA ARG A 132 18.79 0.97 -12.92
C ARG A 132 18.03 1.83 -11.92
N ASP A 133 18.77 2.73 -11.29
CA ASP A 133 18.23 3.84 -10.54
C ASP A 133 17.42 4.75 -11.47
N ILE A 134 16.13 4.93 -11.17
CA ILE A 134 15.21 5.72 -12.00
C ILE A 134 15.70 7.17 -12.16
N GLU A 135 16.32 7.74 -11.13
CA GLU A 135 16.80 9.13 -11.13
C GLU A 135 18.07 9.30 -11.97
N SER A 136 18.80 8.21 -12.23
CA SER A 136 20.02 8.22 -13.07
C SER A 136 19.72 8.03 -14.57
N LEU A 137 18.49 7.65 -14.92
CA LEU A 137 18.13 7.34 -16.30
C LEU A 137 17.85 8.62 -17.11
N PRO A 138 18.28 8.68 -18.38
CA PRO A 138 17.84 9.72 -19.30
C PRO A 138 16.31 9.73 -19.45
N PRO A 139 15.72 10.88 -19.83
CA PRO A 139 14.33 10.94 -20.27
C PRO A 139 14.06 9.89 -21.37
N ASP A 140 12.87 9.30 -21.39
CA ASP A 140 12.40 8.29 -22.36
C ASP A 140 13.06 6.89 -22.27
N CYS A 141 14.08 6.68 -21.44
CA CYS A 141 14.65 5.34 -21.22
C CYS A 141 13.79 4.45 -20.31
N HIS A 142 12.75 5.00 -19.69
CA HIS A 142 11.88 4.31 -18.75
C HIS A 142 10.42 4.72 -18.92
N GLU A 143 9.55 3.74 -19.17
CA GLU A 143 8.10 3.93 -19.20
C GLU A 143 7.53 3.75 -17.78
N PRO A 144 6.98 4.80 -17.14
CA PRO A 144 6.39 4.71 -15.81
C PRO A 144 5.21 3.74 -15.76
N ILE A 145 5.07 3.00 -14.65
CA ILE A 145 3.94 2.08 -14.44
C ILE A 145 2.61 2.85 -14.35
N LEU A 146 2.67 4.00 -13.69
CA LEU A 146 1.53 4.88 -13.45
C LEU A 146 1.76 6.20 -14.17
N PRO A 147 0.70 6.84 -14.71
CA PRO A 147 0.84 8.16 -15.30
C PRO A 147 1.39 9.14 -14.26
N ALA A 148 2.22 10.09 -14.70
CA ALA A 148 2.69 11.15 -13.83
C ALA A 148 1.48 11.90 -13.28
N SER A 149 1.24 11.77 -11.97
CA SER A 149 0.28 12.66 -11.30
C SER A 149 0.84 14.06 -11.45
N GLY A 150 0.07 15.01 -12.00
CA GLY A 150 0.52 16.38 -12.32
C GLY A 150 0.98 17.23 -11.13
N ALA A 151 1.20 16.64 -9.96
CA ALA A 151 1.92 17.24 -8.84
C ALA A 151 3.44 17.13 -9.08
N PRO A 152 4.24 18.13 -8.66
CA PRO A 152 5.68 18.03 -8.74
C PRO A 152 6.14 16.78 -7.99
N ARG A 153 6.81 15.85 -8.69
CA ARG A 153 7.50 14.72 -8.07
C ARG A 153 8.43 15.32 -7.02
N GLN A 154 8.27 14.93 -5.75
CA GLN A 154 9.30 15.23 -4.76
C GLN A 154 10.57 14.49 -5.20
N THR A 155 11.54 15.25 -5.69
CA THR A 155 12.84 14.77 -6.18
C THR A 155 13.76 14.27 -5.06
N ASN A 156 13.21 14.02 -3.86
CA ASN A 156 13.99 13.71 -2.66
C ASN A 156 13.20 12.82 -1.68
N THR A 157 12.35 11.94 -2.20
CA THR A 157 11.76 10.90 -1.36
C THR A 157 12.85 9.90 -1.01
N LYS A 158 13.16 9.78 0.29
CA LYS A 158 14.15 8.81 0.77
C LYS A 158 13.74 7.42 0.28
N LYS A 159 14.58 6.80 -0.55
CA LYS A 159 14.36 5.45 -1.06
C LYS A 159 14.16 4.49 0.10
N HIS A 160 13.01 3.85 0.13
CA HIS A 160 12.66 2.89 1.17
C HIS A 160 12.89 1.47 0.68
N CYS A 161 13.40 0.62 1.57
CA CYS A 161 13.44 -0.82 1.39
C CYS A 161 12.58 -1.47 2.47
N SER A 162 11.47 -2.08 2.08
CA SER A 162 10.63 -2.86 2.98
C SER A 162 10.97 -4.33 2.84
N LYS A 163 11.19 -5.02 3.96
CA LYS A 163 11.43 -6.47 4.03
C LYS A 163 10.31 -7.15 4.80
N PHE A 164 9.84 -8.30 4.29
CA PHE A 164 8.84 -9.14 4.95
C PHE A 164 9.32 -10.58 4.96
N ALA A 165 9.30 -11.24 6.12
CA ALA A 165 9.36 -12.69 6.14
C ALA A 165 8.05 -13.24 5.57
N TYR A 166 8.11 -14.37 4.86
CA TYR A 166 6.91 -14.97 4.30
C TYR A 166 5.90 -15.37 5.39
N ASP A 167 6.39 -15.78 6.57
CA ASP A 167 5.56 -16.15 7.73
C ASP A 167 4.82 -14.95 8.35
N ASP A 168 5.31 -13.74 8.12
CA ASP A 168 4.64 -12.52 8.60
C ASP A 168 3.51 -12.09 7.67
N ILE A 169 3.41 -12.62 6.45
CA ILE A 169 2.35 -12.26 5.51
C ILE A 169 1.07 -12.99 5.89
N ARG A 170 0.04 -12.21 6.27
CA ARG A 170 -1.26 -12.75 6.70
C ARG A 170 -2.25 -12.84 5.57
N GLU A 171 -2.35 -11.78 4.79
CA GLU A 171 -3.36 -11.66 3.72
C GLU A 171 -2.75 -10.96 2.50
N VAL A 172 -3.19 -11.37 1.32
CA VAL A 172 -2.89 -10.67 0.06
C VAL A 172 -4.19 -10.52 -0.70
N HIS A 173 -4.59 -9.29 -0.97
CA HIS A 173 -5.86 -8.99 -1.63
C HIS A 173 -5.64 -8.41 -3.01
N LYS A 174 -6.42 -8.88 -3.99
CA LYS A 174 -6.49 -8.23 -5.30
C LYS A 174 -7.23 -6.90 -5.17
N ARG A 175 -6.62 -5.84 -5.67
CA ARG A 175 -7.14 -4.47 -5.61
C ARG A 175 -7.23 -3.84 -7.00
N ARG A 176 -8.04 -2.77 -7.04
CA ARG A 176 -8.06 -1.82 -8.14
C ARG A 176 -7.26 -0.58 -7.73
N TYR A 177 -6.59 0.03 -8.70
CA TYR A 177 -5.99 1.35 -8.56
C TYR A 177 -6.37 2.16 -9.79
N LEU A 178 -6.82 3.41 -9.61
CA LEU A 178 -7.44 4.22 -10.68
C LEU A 178 -8.54 3.44 -11.44
N LEU A 179 -9.37 2.70 -10.69
CA LEU A 179 -10.41 1.80 -11.19
C LEU A 179 -9.92 0.61 -12.03
N GLN A 180 -8.61 0.45 -12.23
CA GLN A 180 -8.05 -0.64 -13.02
C GLN A 180 -7.60 -1.82 -12.15
N PRO A 181 -7.83 -3.07 -12.58
CA PRO A 181 -7.47 -4.28 -11.84
C PRO A 181 -5.96 -4.58 -11.89
N MET A 182 -5.16 -3.69 -11.31
CA MET A 182 -3.70 -3.70 -11.46
C MET A 182 -2.92 -3.71 -10.14
N ALA A 183 -3.59 -3.76 -8.99
CA ALA A 183 -2.93 -3.66 -7.70
C ALA A 183 -3.12 -4.89 -6.80
N LEU A 184 -2.19 -5.10 -5.88
CA LEU A 184 -2.31 -6.03 -4.75
C LEU A 184 -2.08 -5.25 -3.46
N GLU A 185 -2.80 -5.64 -2.41
CA GLU A 185 -2.55 -5.16 -1.06
C GLU A 185 -2.06 -6.31 -0.19
N VAL A 186 -0.88 -6.16 0.40
CA VAL A 186 -0.21 -7.18 1.21
C VAL A 186 -0.30 -6.75 2.67
N PHE A 187 -0.85 -7.59 3.53
CA PHE A 187 -1.02 -7.35 4.96
C PHE A 187 -0.08 -8.22 5.77
N SER A 188 0.65 -7.59 6.69
CA SER A 188 1.57 -8.26 7.60
C SER A 188 0.95 -8.46 9.00
N GLY A 189 1.48 -9.41 9.75
CA GLY A 189 1.04 -9.76 11.10
C GLY A 189 1.33 -8.68 12.14
N ASP A 190 2.22 -7.74 11.85
CA ASP A 190 2.51 -6.58 12.70
C ASP A 190 1.55 -5.39 12.47
N GLY A 191 0.55 -5.56 11.60
CA GLY A 191 -0.44 -4.54 11.28
C GLY A 191 -0.07 -3.62 10.11
N ARG A 192 1.17 -3.70 9.58
CA ARG A 192 1.55 -2.95 8.37
C ARG A 192 0.88 -3.56 7.13
N ASN A 193 0.63 -2.71 6.13
CA ASN A 193 0.15 -3.17 4.84
C ASN A 193 0.68 -2.29 3.70
N TYR A 194 0.79 -2.88 2.51
CA TYR A 194 1.38 -2.25 1.34
C TYR A 194 0.49 -2.43 0.13
N LEU A 195 0.04 -1.31 -0.45
CA LEU A 195 -0.66 -1.29 -1.73
C LEU A 195 0.36 -1.12 -2.87
N LEU A 196 0.45 -2.13 -3.72
CA LEU A 196 1.40 -2.22 -4.84
C LEU A 196 0.63 -2.30 -6.16
N ALA A 197 0.81 -1.34 -7.05
CA ALA A 197 0.35 -1.40 -8.43
C ALA A 197 1.41 -2.01 -9.34
N PHE A 198 0.97 -2.69 -10.40
CA PHE A 198 1.82 -3.41 -11.34
C PHE A 198 1.48 -3.02 -12.78
N PRO A 199 2.42 -3.22 -13.72
CA PRO A 199 2.10 -3.13 -15.15
C PRO A 199 0.91 -4.02 -15.53
N ARG A 200 0.25 -3.67 -16.63
CA ARG A 200 -0.90 -4.42 -17.15
C ARG A 200 -0.56 -5.91 -17.30
N LYS A 201 -1.52 -6.79 -16.99
CA LYS A 201 -1.41 -8.26 -17.05
C LYS A 201 -0.39 -8.90 -16.07
N VAL A 202 0.38 -8.14 -15.28
CA VAL A 202 1.39 -8.69 -14.35
C VAL A 202 0.78 -9.07 -12.99
N ARG A 203 -0.19 -8.30 -12.48
CA ARG A 203 -0.77 -8.47 -11.13
C ARG A 203 -1.13 -9.92 -10.77
N ASN A 204 -1.81 -10.64 -11.66
CA ASN A 204 -2.26 -12.01 -11.36
C ASN A 204 -1.08 -12.99 -11.24
N LYS A 205 -0.01 -12.81 -12.02
CA LYS A 205 1.21 -13.60 -11.91
C LYS A 205 1.88 -13.36 -10.56
N VAL A 206 2.00 -12.09 -10.14
CA VAL A 206 2.55 -11.73 -8.83
C VAL A 206 1.72 -12.32 -7.68
N TYR A 207 0.39 -12.26 -7.79
CA TYR A 207 -0.50 -12.87 -6.81
C TYR A 207 -0.26 -14.37 -6.65
N GLN A 208 -0.09 -15.10 -7.76
CA GLN A 208 0.24 -16.53 -7.72
C GLN A 208 1.58 -16.79 -7.03
N ARG A 209 2.58 -15.91 -7.21
CA ARG A 209 3.86 -16.02 -6.49
C ARG A 209 3.67 -15.82 -4.98
N PHE A 210 2.91 -14.83 -4.54
CA PHE A 210 2.58 -14.68 -3.12
C PHE A 210 1.94 -15.94 -2.54
N MET A 211 0.98 -16.55 -3.25
CA MET A 211 0.33 -17.78 -2.78
C MET A 211 1.26 -19.00 -2.75
N ALA A 212 2.32 -19.01 -3.55
CA ALA A 212 3.30 -20.09 -3.58
C ALA A 212 4.35 -19.98 -2.47
N PHE A 213 4.79 -18.77 -2.14
CA PHE A 213 5.85 -18.54 -1.14
C PHE A 213 5.30 -18.32 0.28
N ALA A 214 4.25 -17.53 0.44
CA ALA A 214 3.64 -17.26 1.75
C ALA A 214 2.57 -18.30 2.06
N THR A 215 3.00 -19.53 2.29
CA THR A 215 2.11 -20.68 2.53
C THR A 215 1.30 -20.51 3.82
N GLY A 216 1.80 -19.77 4.82
CA GLY A 216 1.09 -19.46 6.08
C GLY A 216 -0.23 -18.68 5.91
N ILE A 217 -0.45 -18.04 4.75
CA ILE A 217 -1.74 -17.46 4.35
C ILE A 217 -2.83 -18.54 4.30
N ALA A 218 -2.46 -19.79 4.00
CA ALA A 218 -3.34 -20.94 3.95
C ALA A 218 -3.89 -21.38 5.31
N ASP A 219 -3.20 -21.05 6.41
CA ASP A 219 -3.42 -21.66 7.72
C ASP A 219 -4.11 -20.72 8.72
N SER A 220 -4.04 -19.39 8.53
CA SER A 220 -4.54 -18.37 9.48
C SER A 220 -6.05 -18.04 9.44
N ALA A 221 -6.96 -19.03 9.34
CA ALA A 221 -8.40 -18.79 9.06
C ALA A 221 -9.07 -17.98 10.15
N GLN A 222 -8.62 -18.26 11.36
CA GLN A 222 -9.20 -17.79 12.60
C GLN A 222 -8.55 -16.48 13.06
N GLN A 223 -7.50 -16.00 12.36
CA GLN A 223 -6.73 -14.79 12.69
C GLN A 223 -6.74 -13.74 11.57
N SER A 224 -7.67 -13.84 10.62
CA SER A 224 -7.82 -12.82 9.59
C SER A 224 -8.16 -11.48 10.26
N VAL A 225 -7.40 -10.44 9.94
CA VAL A 225 -7.66 -9.05 10.39
C VAL A 225 -9.01 -8.57 9.84
N ALA A 226 -9.43 -9.16 8.71
CA ALA A 226 -10.75 -8.99 8.11
C ALA A 226 -11.72 -10.15 8.42
N GLY A 227 -11.41 -11.14 9.27
CA GLY A 227 -12.32 -12.25 9.60
C GLY A 227 -12.71 -13.19 8.44
N GLN A 228 -11.91 -13.33 7.38
CA GLN A 228 -12.16 -14.24 6.26
C GLN A 228 -10.96 -15.12 5.90
N LYS A 229 -11.21 -16.35 5.43
CA LYS A 229 -10.21 -17.17 4.71
C LYS A 229 -10.57 -17.32 3.23
N ARG A 230 -9.51 -17.17 2.41
CA ARG A 230 -9.34 -17.55 0.99
C ARG A 230 -10.43 -17.11 0.00
N THR A 231 -10.00 -16.32 -0.99
CA THR A 231 -10.65 -16.16 -2.32
C THR A 231 -11.82 -15.20 -2.46
N ALA A 232 -11.99 -14.19 -1.60
CA ALA A 232 -12.85 -13.06 -1.95
C ALA A 232 -12.24 -12.31 -3.15
N ASN A 233 -12.60 -12.72 -4.37
CA ASN A 233 -12.41 -11.90 -5.56
C ASN A 233 -13.22 -10.63 -5.34
N VAL A 234 -12.56 -9.55 -4.90
CA VAL A 234 -13.10 -8.18 -4.82
C VAL A 234 -13.65 -7.68 -6.17
N GLU A 235 -13.35 -8.41 -7.25
CA GLU A 235 -13.82 -8.17 -8.61
C GLU A 235 -15.15 -8.84 -8.95
N GLN A 236 -15.59 -9.85 -8.18
CA GLN A 236 -16.86 -10.53 -8.40
C GLN A 236 -17.82 -10.21 -7.26
N GLY A 237 -18.56 -9.11 -7.41
CA GLY A 237 -19.65 -8.71 -6.51
C GLY A 237 -20.77 -9.75 -6.31
N ALA A 238 -20.71 -10.89 -7.01
CA ALA A 238 -21.68 -11.98 -6.94
C ALA A 238 -21.18 -13.25 -6.20
N GLY A 239 -19.90 -13.33 -5.83
CA GLY A 239 -19.30 -14.55 -5.23
C GLY A 239 -19.42 -14.67 -3.71
N LEU A 240 -20.02 -13.69 -3.03
CA LEU A 240 -20.01 -13.59 -1.56
C LEU A 240 -20.95 -14.57 -0.84
N LEU A 241 -21.85 -15.25 -1.57
CA LEU A 241 -22.88 -16.11 -0.96
C LEU A 241 -22.56 -17.61 -0.96
N SER A 242 -21.56 -18.08 -1.71
CA SER A 242 -21.51 -19.49 -2.13
C SER A 242 -20.46 -20.38 -1.47
N ASN A 243 -19.57 -19.87 -0.61
CA ASN A 243 -18.47 -20.66 -0.04
C ASN A 243 -18.64 -20.99 1.45
N LEU A 244 -19.85 -21.40 1.88
CA LEU A 244 -20.16 -21.67 3.29
C LEU A 244 -20.74 -23.09 3.46
N ILE A 245 -19.87 -24.09 3.46
CA ILE A 245 -20.15 -25.39 4.09
C ILE A 245 -19.16 -25.53 5.24
N GLY A 246 -19.54 -25.07 6.44
CA GLY A 246 -18.84 -25.42 7.69
C GLY A 246 -18.53 -24.31 8.68
N GLU A 247 -18.43 -23.04 8.27
CA GLU A 247 -18.11 -21.90 9.17
C GLU A 247 -19.09 -20.73 8.95
N THR A 248 -19.34 -19.92 9.98
CA THR A 248 -20.29 -18.79 9.92
C THR A 248 -19.69 -17.57 9.24
N SER A 249 -20.37 -17.01 8.25
CA SER A 249 -19.88 -15.81 7.53
C SER A 249 -19.75 -14.58 8.44
N VAL A 250 -18.91 -13.61 8.07
CA VAL A 250 -18.76 -12.35 8.82
C VAL A 250 -20.11 -11.64 9.00
N THR A 251 -20.98 -11.67 8.00
CA THR A 251 -22.36 -11.17 8.10
C THR A 251 -23.18 -11.91 9.16
N GLN A 252 -23.07 -13.24 9.25
CA GLN A 252 -23.79 -14.01 10.28
C GLN A 252 -23.26 -13.69 11.67
N ARG A 253 -21.95 -13.53 11.84
CA ARG A 253 -21.34 -13.09 13.10
C ARG A 253 -21.85 -11.72 13.52
N TRP A 254 -21.95 -10.78 12.58
CA TRP A 254 -22.53 -9.45 12.82
C TRP A 254 -24.01 -9.54 13.22
N VAL A 255 -24.83 -10.30 12.50
CA VAL A 255 -26.26 -10.51 12.82
C VAL A 255 -26.45 -11.12 14.22
N ARG A 256 -25.52 -11.97 14.66
CA ARG A 256 -25.51 -12.57 16.01
C ARG A 256 -24.94 -11.65 17.10
N GLY A 257 -24.44 -10.46 16.74
CA GLY A 257 -23.80 -9.54 17.68
C GLY A 257 -22.40 -9.96 18.13
N GLU A 258 -21.77 -10.92 17.45
CA GLU A 258 -20.41 -11.38 17.76
C GLU A 258 -19.33 -10.39 17.27
N ILE A 259 -19.68 -9.50 16.34
CA ILE A 259 -18.86 -8.37 15.91
C ILE A 259 -19.72 -7.10 15.85
N SER A 260 -19.09 -5.96 16.14
CA SER A 260 -19.74 -4.65 16.14
C SER A 260 -20.06 -4.13 14.73
N ASN A 261 -20.95 -3.14 14.64
CA ASN A 261 -21.20 -2.40 13.40
C ASN A 261 -19.92 -1.80 12.81
N PHE A 262 -19.03 -1.27 13.67
CA PHE A 262 -17.75 -0.70 13.23
C PHE A 262 -16.87 -1.76 12.54
N GLN A 263 -16.68 -2.92 13.19
CA GLN A 263 -15.90 -4.03 12.63
C GLN A 263 -16.51 -4.54 11.32
N TYR A 264 -17.84 -4.64 11.26
CA TYR A 264 -18.53 -5.07 10.05
C TYR A 264 -18.38 -4.05 8.90
N LEU A 265 -18.49 -2.75 9.18
CA LEU A 265 -18.27 -1.69 8.17
C LEU A 265 -16.82 -1.65 7.69
N MET A 266 -15.84 -1.82 8.58
CA MET A 266 -14.44 -1.96 8.20
C MET A 266 -14.25 -3.16 7.27
N HIS A 267 -14.86 -4.30 7.60
CA HIS A 267 -14.81 -5.50 6.76
C HIS A 267 -15.41 -5.25 5.36
N LEU A 268 -16.58 -4.63 5.27
CA LEU A 268 -17.20 -4.30 3.99
C LEU A 268 -16.34 -3.34 3.17
N ASN A 269 -15.70 -2.35 3.79
CA ASN A 269 -14.77 -1.44 3.14
C ASN A 269 -13.56 -2.21 2.55
N THR A 270 -12.94 -3.08 3.34
CA THR A 270 -11.83 -3.93 2.88
C THR A 270 -12.25 -4.83 1.71
N LEU A 271 -13.46 -5.42 1.76
CA LEU A 271 -14.01 -6.24 0.68
C LEU A 271 -14.35 -5.43 -0.57
N ALA A 272 -14.76 -4.17 -0.43
CA ALA A 272 -15.00 -3.28 -1.55
C ALA A 272 -13.70 -2.79 -2.22
N GLY A 273 -12.54 -3.12 -1.64
CA GLY A 273 -11.23 -2.71 -2.12
C GLY A 273 -10.79 -1.33 -1.61
N ARG A 274 -11.43 -0.82 -0.54
CA ARG A 274 -11.01 0.41 0.13
C ARG A 274 -9.75 0.18 0.95
N SER A 275 -8.89 1.18 1.01
CA SER A 275 -7.57 1.10 1.63
C SER A 275 -7.16 2.43 2.25
N TYR A 276 -6.45 2.37 3.38
CA TYR A 276 -5.80 3.54 3.98
C TYR A 276 -4.59 4.03 3.16
N ASN A 277 -4.02 3.19 2.28
CA ASN A 277 -2.91 3.57 1.42
C ASN A 277 -3.33 4.42 0.22
N ASP A 278 -4.60 4.41 -0.19
CA ASP A 278 -5.10 5.18 -1.33
C ASP A 278 -6.22 6.11 -0.88
N LEU A 279 -5.91 7.42 -0.76
CA LEU A 279 -6.90 8.40 -0.30
C LEU A 279 -8.08 8.57 -1.28
N MET A 280 -7.93 8.18 -2.55
CA MET A 280 -9.04 8.20 -3.52
C MET A 280 -10.01 7.04 -3.28
N GLN A 281 -9.57 5.98 -2.61
CA GLN A 281 -10.35 4.81 -2.24
C GLN A 281 -10.37 4.58 -0.73
N TYR A 282 -10.35 5.65 0.05
CA TYR A 282 -10.38 5.59 1.51
C TYR A 282 -11.65 4.92 2.05
N PRO A 283 -11.60 4.23 3.21
CA PRO A 283 -12.80 3.68 3.84
C PRO A 283 -13.88 4.73 4.08
N VAL A 284 -15.14 4.33 3.90
CA VAL A 284 -16.31 5.19 4.01
C VAL A 284 -17.20 4.73 5.14
N PHE A 285 -17.59 5.65 6.01
CA PHE A 285 -18.55 5.43 7.09
C PHE A 285 -19.75 6.37 6.91
N PRO A 286 -20.97 5.93 7.26
CA PRO A 286 -22.13 6.79 7.12
C PRO A 286 -22.19 7.82 8.25
N TRP A 287 -22.75 8.99 7.96
CA TRP A 287 -23.28 9.84 9.03
C TRP A 287 -24.34 9.10 9.85
N ILE A 288 -24.22 9.11 11.17
CA ILE A 288 -25.17 8.41 12.06
C ILE A 288 -26.17 9.39 12.68
N LEU A 289 -25.67 10.45 13.31
CA LEU A 289 -26.48 11.46 13.96
C LEU A 289 -26.93 12.51 12.93
N ALA A 290 -28.15 13.01 13.13
CA ALA A 290 -28.76 14.10 12.38
C ALA A 290 -28.99 15.35 13.25
N ASP A 291 -28.91 15.21 14.57
CA ASP A 291 -29.00 16.29 15.55
C ASP A 291 -27.60 16.71 16.01
N TYR A 292 -27.24 17.96 15.74
CA TYR A 292 -26.02 18.62 16.19
C TYR A 292 -26.34 19.99 16.80
N ASP A 293 -27.61 20.21 17.17
CA ASP A 293 -28.13 21.46 17.72
C ASP A 293 -28.46 21.31 19.21
N SER A 294 -28.93 20.13 19.61
CA SER A 294 -29.32 19.88 21.00
C SER A 294 -28.12 19.83 21.94
N ASP A 295 -28.21 20.53 23.07
CA ASP A 295 -27.22 20.47 24.14
C ASP A 295 -27.06 19.06 24.75
N GLN A 296 -28.12 18.24 24.65
CA GLN A 296 -28.17 16.84 25.10
C GLN A 296 -28.82 15.98 24.02
N LEU A 297 -28.13 14.91 23.61
CA LEU A 297 -28.62 14.00 22.57
C LEU A 297 -29.50 12.90 23.16
N ASP A 298 -30.77 12.86 22.75
CA ASP A 298 -31.68 11.76 23.06
C ASP A 298 -31.52 10.62 22.05
N LEU A 299 -30.70 9.63 22.39
CA LEU A 299 -30.46 8.45 21.54
C LEU A 299 -31.66 7.49 21.46
N SER A 300 -32.77 7.77 22.13
CA SER A 300 -34.03 7.04 21.96
C SER A 300 -34.95 7.69 20.91
N HIS A 301 -34.68 8.95 20.54
CA HIS A 301 -35.54 9.67 19.61
C HIS A 301 -35.14 9.40 18.15
N PRO A 302 -36.04 8.90 17.28
CA PRO A 302 -35.68 8.57 15.90
C PRO A 302 -35.15 9.75 15.07
N SER A 303 -35.57 10.99 15.36
CA SER A 303 -35.10 12.18 14.63
C SER A 303 -33.65 12.55 14.94
N THR A 304 -33.07 12.01 16.01
CA THR A 304 -31.64 12.17 16.34
C THR A 304 -30.76 11.45 15.33
N PHE A 305 -31.29 10.48 14.59
CA PHE A 305 -30.55 9.67 13.65
C PHE A 305 -30.85 10.03 12.20
N ARG A 306 -29.85 9.86 11.35
CA ARG A 306 -29.99 9.93 9.90
C ARG A 306 -30.92 8.82 9.40
N ASP A 307 -31.71 9.14 8.36
CA ASP A 307 -32.44 8.15 7.58
C ASP A 307 -31.48 7.34 6.67
N PHE A 308 -31.14 6.11 7.05
CA PHE A 308 -30.29 5.21 6.27
C PHE A 308 -30.94 4.65 5.00
N SER A 309 -32.25 4.82 4.80
CA SER A 309 -32.89 4.44 3.53
C SER A 309 -32.53 5.39 2.38
N LYS A 310 -31.85 6.50 2.68
CA LYS A 310 -31.54 7.58 1.75
C LYS A 310 -30.05 7.92 1.71
N PRO A 311 -29.50 8.29 0.54
CA PRO A 311 -28.16 8.87 0.45
C PRO A 311 -28.12 10.29 1.06
N MET A 312 -26.91 10.86 1.26
CA MET A 312 -26.74 12.22 1.80
C MET A 312 -27.63 13.22 1.05
N GLY A 313 -27.55 13.26 -0.28
CA GLY A 313 -28.28 14.19 -1.13
C GLY A 313 -29.80 14.20 -0.95
N ALA A 314 -30.36 13.13 -0.39
CA ALA A 314 -31.80 12.92 -0.22
C ALA A 314 -32.31 13.09 1.23
N GLN A 315 -31.46 13.51 2.18
CA GLN A 315 -31.87 13.68 3.57
C GLN A 315 -32.93 14.78 3.78
N SER A 316 -32.91 15.84 2.94
CA SER A 316 -33.88 16.94 2.98
C SER A 316 -34.79 16.91 1.73
N PRO A 317 -36.13 16.95 1.87
CA PRO A 317 -37.07 16.87 0.74
C PRO A 317 -36.83 17.94 -0.34
N GLU A 318 -36.61 19.19 0.06
CA GLU A 318 -36.42 20.32 -0.86
C GLU A 318 -35.16 20.12 -1.71
N ARG A 319 -34.12 19.54 -1.09
CA ARG A 319 -32.86 19.25 -1.77
C ARG A 319 -32.98 18.05 -2.71
N LEU A 320 -33.71 17.01 -2.30
CA LEU A 320 -34.00 15.86 -3.14
C LEU A 320 -34.71 16.28 -4.43
N ASP A 321 -35.69 17.18 -4.34
CA ASP A 321 -36.43 17.65 -5.51
C ASP A 321 -35.54 18.44 -6.47
N GLN A 322 -34.59 19.23 -5.96
CA GLN A 322 -33.60 19.90 -6.80
C GLN A 322 -32.68 18.91 -7.53
N PHE A 323 -32.22 17.85 -6.86
CA PHE A 323 -31.42 16.81 -7.52
C PHE A 323 -32.21 16.03 -8.57
N LYS A 324 -33.47 15.69 -8.28
CA LYS A 324 -34.36 15.05 -9.27
C LYS A 324 -34.62 15.95 -10.47
N LYS A 325 -34.80 17.25 -10.24
CA LYS A 325 -34.96 18.25 -11.30
C LYS A 325 -33.72 18.30 -12.19
N ARG A 326 -32.52 18.45 -11.61
CA ARG A 326 -31.25 18.41 -12.34
C ARG A 326 -31.11 17.15 -13.20
N TYR A 327 -31.41 15.98 -12.64
CA TYR A 327 -31.33 14.71 -13.37
C TYR A 327 -32.29 14.68 -14.57
N LYS A 328 -33.54 15.12 -14.38
CA LYS A 328 -34.57 15.10 -15.44
C LYS A 328 -34.32 16.12 -16.54
N GLU A 329 -33.82 17.29 -16.16
CA GLU A 329 -33.53 18.41 -17.07
C GLU A 329 -32.08 18.37 -17.58
N TRP A 330 -31.36 17.26 -17.35
CA TRP A 330 -29.99 17.11 -17.81
C TRP A 330 -29.94 17.10 -19.33
N ASP A 331 -29.25 18.08 -19.89
CA ASP A 331 -28.99 18.21 -21.31
C ASP A 331 -27.50 18.47 -21.50
N ASP A 332 -26.77 17.45 -21.95
CA ASP A 332 -25.35 17.57 -22.30
C ASP A 332 -25.23 17.82 -23.82
N PRO A 333 -24.77 19.00 -24.26
CA PRO A 333 -24.70 19.35 -25.68
C PRO A 333 -23.89 18.37 -26.54
N HIS A 334 -22.96 17.64 -25.93
CA HIS A 334 -22.08 16.67 -26.62
C HIS A 334 -22.57 15.23 -26.47
N GLY A 335 -23.54 14.95 -25.60
CA GLY A 335 -24.06 13.61 -25.32
C GLY A 335 -23.04 12.64 -24.72
N GLU A 336 -21.94 13.15 -24.16
CA GLU A 336 -20.85 12.36 -23.57
C GLU A 336 -21.16 11.98 -22.12
N THR A 337 -21.87 12.85 -21.40
CA THR A 337 -22.15 12.68 -19.97
C THR A 337 -23.60 12.26 -19.75
N PRO A 338 -23.87 11.06 -19.22
CA PRO A 338 -25.23 10.64 -18.89
C PRO A 338 -25.82 11.47 -17.74
N PRO A 339 -27.15 11.55 -17.61
CA PRO A 339 -27.79 12.22 -16.48
C PRO A 339 -27.32 11.69 -15.14
N TYR A 340 -27.09 12.60 -14.19
CA TYR A 340 -26.67 12.27 -12.83
C TYR A 340 -27.33 13.17 -11.80
N HIS A 341 -27.45 12.66 -10.57
CA HIS A 341 -27.95 13.45 -9.45
C HIS A 341 -26.84 14.33 -8.86
N TYR A 342 -25.67 13.74 -8.63
CA TYR A 342 -24.56 14.38 -7.91
C TYR A 342 -23.36 14.56 -8.85
N GLY A 343 -22.93 15.81 -9.03
CA GLY A 343 -21.66 16.12 -9.73
C GLY A 343 -20.43 15.99 -8.83
N THR A 344 -20.64 15.66 -7.56
CA THR A 344 -19.60 15.42 -6.56
C THR A 344 -19.78 14.05 -5.94
N HIS A 345 -18.70 13.53 -5.36
CA HIS A 345 -18.68 12.19 -4.77
C HIS A 345 -18.68 12.26 -3.24
N TYR A 346 -19.23 11.24 -2.58
CA TYR A 346 -19.33 11.16 -1.12
C TYR A 346 -17.99 10.88 -0.43
N SER A 347 -16.98 10.47 -1.18
CA SER A 347 -15.63 10.12 -0.71
C SER A 347 -14.60 10.55 -1.76
N SER A 348 -13.56 11.26 -1.34
CA SER A 348 -12.46 11.68 -2.20
C SER A 348 -11.24 11.99 -1.33
N ALA A 349 -10.06 12.04 -1.95
CA ALA A 349 -8.84 12.38 -1.22
C ALA A 349 -8.93 13.76 -0.54
N MET A 350 -9.54 14.74 -1.22
CA MET A 350 -9.75 16.07 -0.65
C MET A 350 -10.67 16.02 0.58
N ILE A 351 -11.72 15.19 0.56
CA ILE A 351 -12.63 15.04 1.71
C ILE A 351 -11.87 14.47 2.92
N VAL A 352 -11.10 13.41 2.72
CA VAL A 352 -10.29 12.79 3.78
C VAL A 352 -9.28 13.77 4.36
N CYS A 353 -8.52 14.44 3.48
CA CYS A 353 -7.53 15.43 3.89
C CYS A 353 -8.16 16.62 4.60
N SER A 354 -9.37 17.03 4.19
CA SER A 354 -10.11 18.13 4.83
C SER A 354 -10.54 17.76 6.25
N TYR A 355 -11.05 16.55 6.47
CA TYR A 355 -11.39 16.08 7.82
C TYR A 355 -10.14 15.95 8.71
N LEU A 356 -9.06 15.40 8.17
CA LEU A 356 -7.84 15.11 8.94
C LEU A 356 -6.79 16.23 8.88
N VAL A 357 -7.16 17.45 8.44
CA VAL A 357 -6.21 18.54 8.16
C VAL A 357 -5.35 18.96 9.36
N ARG A 358 -5.76 18.62 10.58
CA ARG A 358 -5.02 18.91 11.83
C ARG A 358 -3.95 17.85 12.16
N MET A 359 -3.87 16.78 11.38
CA MET A 359 -2.96 15.66 11.63
C MET A 359 -1.96 15.49 10.49
N GLU A 360 -0.71 15.25 10.84
CA GLU A 360 0.29 14.81 9.85
C GLU A 360 0.12 13.31 9.53
N PRO A 361 0.35 12.86 8.27
CA PRO A 361 0.79 13.63 7.11
C PRO A 361 -0.33 14.32 6.31
N PHE A 362 -1.58 14.28 6.78
CA PHE A 362 -2.75 14.77 6.05
C PHE A 362 -2.74 16.28 5.84
N THR A 363 -2.15 17.04 6.76
CA THR A 363 -1.87 18.47 6.57
C THR A 363 -1.08 18.72 5.28
N GLN A 364 0.01 17.99 5.06
CA GLN A 364 0.80 18.13 3.82
C GLN A 364 0.06 17.66 2.58
N HIS A 365 -0.76 16.61 2.69
CA HIS A 365 -1.59 16.17 1.58
C HIS A 365 -2.66 17.22 1.23
N PHE A 366 -3.31 17.85 2.22
CA PHE A 366 -4.27 18.93 2.03
C PHE A 366 -3.64 20.13 1.31
N LEU A 367 -2.49 20.60 1.80
CA LEU A 367 -1.75 21.70 1.18
C LEU A 367 -1.39 21.40 -0.29
N ARG A 368 -0.94 20.17 -0.57
CA ARG A 368 -0.61 19.75 -1.95
C ARG A 368 -1.83 19.79 -2.87
N LEU A 369 -2.99 19.32 -2.40
CA LEU A 369 -4.23 19.37 -3.18
C LEU A 369 -4.77 20.80 -3.37
N GLN A 370 -4.40 21.74 -2.49
CA GLN A 370 -4.80 23.16 -2.53
C GLN A 370 -3.76 24.08 -3.20
N GLY A 371 -2.76 23.53 -3.89
CA GLY A 371 -1.75 24.35 -4.58
C GLY A 371 -0.71 25.00 -3.64
N GLY A 372 -0.41 24.35 -2.52
CA GLY A 372 0.72 24.66 -1.63
C GLY A 372 0.42 25.62 -0.48
N HIS A 373 -0.83 26.03 -0.30
CA HIS A 373 -1.25 26.93 0.79
C HIS A 373 -2.56 26.44 1.39
N PHE A 374 -2.86 26.88 2.62
CA PHE A 374 -4.15 26.59 3.23
C PHE A 374 -5.26 27.31 2.48
N ASP A 375 -6.44 26.70 2.54
CA ASP A 375 -7.66 27.32 2.06
C ASP A 375 -8.08 28.48 3.00
N LEU A 376 -9.05 29.28 2.59
CA LEU A 376 -9.71 30.25 3.46
C LEU A 376 -10.30 29.51 4.68
N ALA A 377 -10.12 30.07 5.87
CA ALA A 377 -10.47 29.40 7.14
C ALA A 377 -11.94 28.95 7.19
N ASP A 378 -12.83 29.76 6.62
CA ASP A 378 -14.27 29.55 6.51
C ASP A 378 -14.65 28.43 5.51
N ARG A 379 -13.72 28.00 4.64
CA ARG A 379 -13.89 26.83 3.76
C ARG A 379 -13.26 25.56 4.32
N MET A 380 -12.44 25.67 5.37
CA MET A 380 -11.84 24.51 6.04
C MET A 380 -12.82 23.86 7.02
N PHE A 381 -12.59 22.58 7.30
CA PHE A 381 -13.38 21.83 8.28
C PHE A 381 -13.16 22.40 9.68
N ASN A 382 -14.17 23.10 10.21
CA ASN A 382 -14.11 23.76 11.52
C ASN A 382 -15.27 23.39 12.46
N SER A 383 -16.31 22.73 11.95
CA SER A 383 -17.51 22.38 12.71
C SER A 383 -18.17 21.12 12.15
N VAL A 384 -18.44 20.14 13.02
CA VAL A 384 -19.17 18.91 12.66
C VAL A 384 -20.62 19.24 12.29
N ARG A 385 -21.24 20.18 13.02
CA ARG A 385 -22.60 20.67 12.75
C ARG A 385 -22.70 21.27 11.35
N GLU A 386 -21.80 22.18 11.00
CA GLU A 386 -21.82 22.83 9.68
C GLU A 386 -21.51 21.82 8.56
N ALA A 387 -20.60 20.87 8.80
CA ALA A 387 -20.32 19.80 7.86
C ALA A 387 -21.58 18.93 7.60
N TRP A 388 -22.31 18.55 8.65
CA TRP A 388 -23.59 17.83 8.50
C TRP A 388 -24.62 18.66 7.74
N LEU A 389 -24.84 19.92 8.11
CA LEU A 389 -25.84 20.79 7.48
C LEU A 389 -25.52 21.07 6.01
N SER A 390 -24.25 21.33 5.67
CA SER A 390 -23.77 21.45 4.30
C SER A 390 -24.08 20.19 3.51
N ALA A 391 -23.65 19.03 4.01
CA ALA A 391 -23.74 17.76 3.32
C ALA A 391 -25.17 17.16 3.29
N SER A 392 -26.07 17.54 4.20
CA SER A 392 -27.45 17.00 4.32
C SER A 392 -28.55 17.94 3.81
N ARG A 393 -28.30 19.26 3.73
CA ARG A 393 -29.35 20.25 3.46
C ARG A 393 -28.94 21.44 2.59
N HIS A 394 -27.84 22.11 2.88
CA HIS A 394 -27.61 23.47 2.36
C HIS A 394 -26.83 23.53 1.05
N ASN A 395 -25.90 22.60 0.82
CA ASN A 395 -24.98 22.69 -0.31
C ASN A 395 -25.28 21.61 -1.35
N MET A 396 -25.57 22.03 -2.59
CA MET A 396 -25.86 21.13 -3.73
C MET A 396 -24.61 20.44 -4.29
N ALA A 397 -23.42 20.95 -3.97
CA ALA A 397 -22.15 20.34 -4.32
C ALA A 397 -21.58 19.49 -3.18
N ASP A 398 -22.32 19.32 -2.07
CA ASP A 398 -21.85 18.58 -0.90
C ASP A 398 -22.76 17.39 -0.57
N VAL A 399 -22.20 16.20 -0.76
CA VAL A 399 -22.83 14.91 -0.42
C VAL A 399 -21.86 14.00 0.33
N LYS A 400 -20.90 14.60 1.05
CA LYS A 400 -19.85 13.88 1.80
C LYS A 400 -20.43 12.92 2.84
N GLU A 401 -19.94 11.69 2.83
CA GLU A 401 -20.08 10.76 3.95
C GLU A 401 -18.84 10.87 4.87
N LEU A 402 -18.90 10.22 6.04
CA LEU A 402 -17.82 10.23 7.03
C LEU A 402 -16.68 9.25 6.70
N ILE A 403 -15.63 9.36 7.49
CA ILE A 403 -14.50 8.43 7.56
C ILE A 403 -14.48 7.69 8.92
N PRO A 404 -13.81 6.54 9.03
CA PRO A 404 -13.76 5.75 10.28
C PRO A 404 -13.28 6.54 11.51
N GLU A 405 -12.40 7.51 11.32
CA GLU A 405 -11.74 8.29 12.38
C GLU A 405 -12.73 9.06 13.26
N PHE A 406 -13.91 9.45 12.72
CA PHE A 406 -15.00 10.07 13.48
C PHE A 406 -15.52 9.19 14.65
N PHE A 407 -15.19 7.90 14.66
CA PHE A 407 -15.70 6.92 15.62
C PHE A 407 -14.66 6.46 16.64
N TYR A 408 -13.38 6.80 16.47
CA TYR A 408 -12.33 6.32 17.39
C TYR A 408 -11.15 7.27 17.61
N LEU A 409 -10.99 8.33 16.81
CA LEU A 409 -9.79 9.18 16.83
C LEU A 409 -10.18 10.61 17.21
N PRO A 410 -10.24 10.98 18.50
CA PRO A 410 -10.62 12.35 18.89
C PRO A 410 -9.61 13.42 18.45
N GLU A 411 -8.35 13.06 18.19
CA GLU A 411 -7.24 13.98 17.94
C GLU A 411 -7.35 14.77 16.62
N PHE A 412 -8.20 14.38 15.66
CA PHE A 412 -8.36 15.14 14.41
C PHE A 412 -9.25 16.39 14.55
N LEU A 413 -10.02 16.50 15.64
CA LEU A 413 -10.99 17.58 15.86
C LEU A 413 -10.39 18.86 16.44
#